data_AF-D4ATU1-F1
#
_entry.id   AF-D4ATU1-F1
#
_cell.length_a   1.000
_cell.length_b   1.000
_cell.length_c   1.000
_cell.angle_alpha   90.00
_cell.angle_beta   90.00
_cell.angle_gamma   90.00
#
_symmetry.space_group_name_H-M   'P 1'
#
loop_
_entity.id
_entity.type
_entity.pdbx_description
1 polymer ?
#
loop_
_entity_poly.entity_id
_entity_poly.type
_entity_poly.pdbx_seq_one_letter_code
_entity_poly.pdbx_strand_id
1 'polypeptide(L)'
;MHRKKTAKKEEEEEEEGNAYMLTSVGSKFGITPVFMAKPRQGLPGNSGHMHISLVDESGANLFVRESPDPSPPYPDLAYISDIGRHFLAGILSGLPDIMPIVAPTINSYKRLVENFWAPVTVSWGLEHRAASIRVISPPTCSGKGTRFEIRVPGADVNSHYVLAAIVALGWRGVEKKLDIPIPPLPKGEDVGGTADKGERLAKNLKDAVARFTAKESVAREALGDDFVDHFGGTREHEIRLWEEAVTDWYVLFNFFVFFTAAFLASGVTIKSG
;
A
#
# COMPACT_ATOMS: atom_id res chain seq x y z
N MET A 1 32.35 25.67 -15.76
CA MET A 1 32.72 24.51 -14.91
C MET A 1 31.73 24.39 -13.73
N HIS A 2 30.42 24.46 -14.00
CA HIS A 2 29.38 24.64 -12.99
C HIS A 2 28.16 23.80 -13.34
N ARG A 3 27.58 23.15 -12.32
CA ARG A 3 26.35 22.34 -12.30
C ARG A 3 26.38 21.00 -13.05
N LYS A 4 26.72 19.93 -12.34
CA LYS A 4 26.24 18.55 -12.58
C LYS A 4 26.40 17.70 -11.30
N LYS A 5 25.69 18.04 -10.23
CA LYS A 5 25.48 17.16 -9.05
C LYS A 5 24.25 17.65 -8.27
N THR A 6 23.04 17.27 -8.70
CA THR A 6 21.84 17.42 -7.83
C THR A 6 20.66 16.49 -8.14
N ALA A 7 20.69 15.66 -9.19
CA ALA A 7 19.49 14.88 -9.59
C ALA A 7 19.23 13.56 -8.83
N LYS A 8 19.86 13.31 -7.68
CA LYS A 8 19.74 12.02 -6.95
C LYS A 8 18.92 12.09 -5.65
N LYS A 9 18.34 13.25 -5.34
CA LYS A 9 17.56 13.52 -4.12
C LYS A 9 16.17 14.12 -4.39
N GLU A 10 15.78 14.23 -5.66
CA GLU A 10 14.70 15.13 -6.09
C GLU A 10 13.28 14.54 -5.90
N GLU A 11 13.06 13.22 -6.01
CA GLU A 11 11.70 12.66 -5.98
C GLU A 11 11.07 12.57 -4.58
N GLU A 12 11.88 12.33 -3.53
CA GLU A 12 11.35 12.18 -2.16
C GLU A 12 11.05 13.52 -1.50
N GLU A 13 11.93 14.52 -1.68
CA GLU A 13 11.71 15.91 -1.22
C GLU A 13 10.51 16.54 -1.94
N GLU A 14 10.14 16.05 -3.13
CA GLU A 14 9.01 16.53 -3.92
C GLU A 14 7.65 16.12 -3.33
N GLU A 15 7.49 14.96 -2.70
CA GLU A 15 6.18 14.54 -2.14
C GLU A 15 5.83 15.30 -0.85
N GLU A 16 6.75 15.39 0.11
CA GLU A 16 6.58 16.25 1.30
C GLU A 16 6.44 17.73 0.88
N GLY A 17 7.20 18.14 -0.14
CA GLY A 17 7.07 19.43 -0.80
C GLY A 17 5.68 19.66 -1.41
N ASN A 18 5.08 18.65 -2.03
CA ASN A 18 3.76 18.71 -2.66
C ASN A 18 2.64 18.84 -1.63
N ALA A 19 2.68 18.05 -0.55
CA ALA A 19 1.71 18.17 0.54
C ALA A 19 1.77 19.55 1.20
N TYR A 20 2.98 20.06 1.44
CA TYR A 20 3.21 21.42 1.94
C TYR A 20 2.69 22.48 0.97
N MET A 21 3.01 22.37 -0.32
CA MET A 21 2.56 23.30 -1.36
C MET A 21 1.03 23.34 -1.46
N LEU A 22 0.37 22.19 -1.49
CA LEU A 22 -1.09 22.09 -1.54
C LEU A 22 -1.72 22.74 -0.31
N THR A 23 -1.17 22.50 0.88
CA THR A 23 -1.65 23.09 2.14
C THR A 23 -1.46 24.61 2.14
N SER A 24 -0.31 25.10 1.66
CA SER A 24 -0.02 26.53 1.54
C SER A 24 -0.95 27.22 0.55
N VAL A 25 -1.24 26.61 -0.59
CA VAL A 25 -2.18 27.16 -1.58
C VAL A 25 -3.62 27.09 -1.05
N GLY A 26 -4.04 25.96 -0.49
CA GLY A 26 -5.40 25.76 0.02
C GLY A 26 -5.78 26.79 1.08
N SER A 27 -4.87 27.10 2.00
CA SER A 27 -5.12 28.11 3.04
C SER A 27 -5.45 29.51 2.48
N LYS A 28 -4.88 29.89 1.32
CA LYS A 28 -5.19 31.16 0.64
C LYS A 28 -6.64 31.22 0.13
N PHE A 29 -7.28 30.08 -0.04
CA PHE A 29 -8.66 29.95 -0.51
C PHE A 29 -9.63 29.47 0.59
N GLY A 30 -9.19 29.38 1.85
CA GLY A 30 -10.00 28.84 2.95
C GLY A 30 -10.30 27.34 2.82
N ILE A 31 -9.48 26.60 2.07
CA ILE A 31 -9.59 25.15 1.85
C ILE A 31 -8.50 24.44 2.65
N THR A 32 -8.85 23.35 3.34
CA THR A 32 -7.87 22.48 4.01
C THR A 32 -7.74 21.17 3.24
N PRO A 33 -6.66 20.97 2.46
CA PRO A 33 -6.37 19.67 1.86
C PRO A 33 -6.13 18.62 2.95
N VAL A 34 -6.63 17.40 2.73
CA VAL A 34 -6.49 16.28 3.67
C VAL A 34 -5.95 15.07 2.93
N PHE A 35 -4.81 14.55 3.37
CA PHE A 35 -4.12 13.39 2.79
C PHE A 35 -4.39 12.09 3.56
N MET A 36 -5.28 12.14 4.55
CA MET A 36 -5.78 10.98 5.26
C MET A 36 -6.24 9.89 4.27
N ALA A 37 -5.82 8.62 4.46
CA ALA A 37 -6.15 7.53 3.54
C ALA A 37 -7.65 7.36 3.27
N LYS A 38 -8.50 7.57 4.28
CA LYS A 38 -9.94 7.53 4.18
C LYS A 38 -10.53 8.76 4.90
N PRO A 39 -10.74 9.89 4.20
CA PRO A 39 -11.22 11.11 4.84
C PRO A 39 -12.73 11.05 5.15
N ARG A 40 -13.49 10.22 4.41
CA ARG A 40 -14.95 10.11 4.58
C ARG A 40 -15.45 8.70 4.34
N GLN A 41 -16.36 8.24 5.19
CA GLN A 41 -17.07 6.97 5.02
C GLN A 41 -17.94 7.00 3.75
N GLY A 42 -18.00 5.88 3.03
CA GLY A 42 -18.83 5.74 1.81
C GLY A 42 -18.25 6.37 0.54
N LEU A 43 -17.18 7.16 0.64
CA LEU A 43 -16.47 7.71 -0.53
C LEU A 43 -15.14 6.99 -0.77
N PRO A 44 -14.56 7.05 -1.99
CA PRO A 44 -13.21 6.56 -2.24
C PRO A 44 -12.16 7.17 -1.30
N GLY A 45 -11.09 6.42 -1.03
CA GLY A 45 -9.96 6.89 -0.22
C GLY A 45 -8.88 7.59 -1.04
N ASN A 46 -7.96 8.26 -0.36
CA ASN A 46 -6.77 8.86 -0.96
C ASN A 46 -5.64 7.82 -1.05
N SER A 47 -5.08 7.62 -2.24
CA SER A 47 -3.96 6.70 -2.49
C SER A 47 -2.62 7.44 -2.58
N GLY A 48 -1.54 6.77 -2.20
CA GLY A 48 -0.16 7.18 -2.45
C GLY A 48 0.57 6.08 -3.19
N HIS A 49 0.25 5.87 -4.48
CA HIS A 49 0.89 4.79 -5.23
C HIS A 49 2.36 5.11 -5.48
N MET A 50 3.22 4.13 -5.18
CA MET A 50 4.66 4.28 -5.36
C MET A 50 5.09 3.59 -6.65
N HIS A 51 5.70 4.34 -7.55
CA HIS A 51 6.29 3.80 -8.77
C HIS A 51 7.79 3.63 -8.57
N ILE A 52 8.32 2.45 -8.88
CA ILE A 52 9.75 2.18 -8.76
C ILE A 52 10.32 1.56 -10.03
N SER A 53 11.47 2.08 -10.45
CA SER A 53 12.33 1.52 -11.50
C SER A 53 13.75 1.45 -10.96
N LEU A 54 14.49 0.39 -11.30
CA LEU A 54 15.91 0.33 -11.03
C LEU A 54 16.68 0.70 -12.31
N VAL A 55 17.65 1.60 -12.21
CA VAL A 55 18.51 2.00 -13.32
C VAL A 55 19.98 1.82 -12.97
N ASP A 56 20.80 1.48 -13.95
CA ASP A 56 22.25 1.46 -13.78
C ASP A 56 22.87 2.85 -13.89
N GLU A 57 24.20 2.93 -13.77
CA GLU A 57 24.94 4.20 -13.88
C GLU A 57 24.83 4.86 -15.26
N SER A 58 24.50 4.10 -16.30
CA SER A 58 24.25 4.60 -17.66
C SER A 58 22.83 5.14 -17.85
N GLY A 59 21.93 4.88 -16.88
CA GLY A 59 20.51 5.20 -16.96
C GLY A 59 19.69 4.15 -17.71
N ALA A 60 20.25 2.95 -17.96
CA ALA A 60 19.49 1.84 -18.53
C ALA A 60 18.59 1.22 -17.47
N ASN A 61 17.33 0.98 -17.82
CA ASN A 61 16.35 0.39 -16.91
C ASN A 61 16.64 -1.10 -16.74
N LEU A 62 16.94 -1.52 -15.51
CA LEU A 62 17.34 -2.86 -15.16
C LEU A 62 16.16 -3.83 -15.06
N PHE A 63 14.91 -3.37 -14.98
CA PHE A 63 13.73 -4.25 -14.91
C PHE A 63 13.28 -4.79 -16.26
N VAL A 64 13.79 -4.26 -17.38
CA VAL A 64 13.38 -4.67 -18.72
C VAL A 64 14.48 -5.46 -19.43
N ARG A 65 14.06 -6.38 -20.30
CA ARG A 65 14.94 -7.00 -21.31
C ARG A 65 14.51 -6.55 -22.72
N GLU A 66 15.46 -6.51 -23.65
CA GLU A 66 15.22 -5.99 -25.00
C GLU A 66 14.25 -6.86 -25.83
N SER A 67 14.40 -8.18 -25.72
CA SER A 67 13.57 -9.18 -26.40
C SER A 67 12.76 -10.00 -25.39
N PRO A 68 11.55 -10.45 -25.75
CA PRO A 68 10.76 -11.28 -24.85
C PRO A 68 11.49 -12.58 -24.56
N ASP A 69 11.48 -12.98 -23.30
CA ASP A 69 11.94 -14.30 -22.88
C ASP A 69 11.10 -15.37 -23.60
N PRO A 70 11.74 -16.35 -24.27
CA PRO A 70 11.02 -17.45 -24.91
C PRO A 70 10.36 -18.41 -23.91
N SER A 71 10.80 -18.44 -22.64
CA SER A 71 10.25 -19.32 -21.61
C SER A 71 10.15 -18.61 -20.26
N PRO A 72 9.31 -17.55 -20.15
CA PRO A 72 9.15 -16.85 -18.90
C PRO A 72 8.34 -17.71 -17.90
N PRO A 73 8.52 -17.54 -16.58
CA PRO A 73 7.70 -18.23 -15.58
C PRO A 73 6.21 -17.92 -15.73
N TYR A 74 5.89 -16.71 -16.21
CA TYR A 74 4.55 -16.28 -16.59
C TYR A 74 4.62 -15.45 -17.88
N PRO A 75 3.70 -15.63 -18.84
CA PRO A 75 3.70 -14.85 -20.10
C PRO A 75 3.71 -13.33 -19.87
N ASP A 76 3.03 -12.86 -18.82
CA ASP A 76 2.97 -11.46 -18.40
C ASP A 76 4.32 -10.85 -18.01
N LEU A 77 5.35 -11.67 -17.77
CA LEU A 77 6.72 -11.26 -17.44
C LEU A 77 7.72 -11.50 -18.57
N ALA A 78 7.25 -11.76 -19.80
CA ALA A 78 8.11 -12.02 -20.95
C ALA A 78 9.17 -10.92 -21.16
N TYR A 79 8.81 -9.64 -20.95
CA TYR A 79 9.71 -8.50 -21.10
C TYR A 79 10.40 -8.05 -19.81
N ILE A 80 10.12 -8.70 -18.68
CA ILE A 80 10.78 -8.37 -17.40
C ILE A 80 12.09 -9.14 -17.30
N SER A 81 13.17 -8.45 -16.97
CA SER A 81 14.51 -9.04 -16.75
C SER A 81 14.52 -9.97 -15.52
N ASP A 82 15.57 -10.77 -15.36
CA ASP A 82 15.67 -11.67 -14.19
C ASP A 82 15.80 -10.89 -12.88
N ILE A 83 16.56 -9.78 -12.88
CA ILE A 83 16.63 -8.89 -11.72
C ILE A 83 15.26 -8.28 -11.41
N GLY A 84 14.47 -7.88 -12.42
CA GLY A 84 13.12 -7.38 -12.21
C GLY A 84 12.17 -8.43 -11.63
N ARG A 85 12.29 -9.69 -12.07
CA ARG A 85 11.48 -10.81 -11.54
C ARG A 85 11.83 -11.09 -10.08
N HIS A 86 13.11 -11.17 -9.74
CA HIS A 86 13.53 -11.39 -8.36
C HIS A 86 13.17 -10.20 -7.46
N PHE A 87 13.27 -8.98 -7.97
CA PHE A 87 12.83 -7.78 -7.25
C PHE A 87 11.33 -7.81 -6.96
N LEU A 88 10.52 -8.16 -7.95
CA LEU A 88 9.08 -8.34 -7.78
C LEU A 88 8.76 -9.45 -6.78
N ALA A 89 9.45 -10.58 -6.83
CA ALA A 89 9.30 -11.68 -5.88
C ALA A 89 9.62 -11.24 -4.44
N GLY A 90 10.68 -10.44 -4.27
CA GLY A 90 11.05 -9.81 -3.00
C GLY A 90 9.91 -8.99 -2.41
N ILE A 91 9.36 -8.05 -3.17
CA ILE A 91 8.22 -7.23 -2.72
C ILE A 91 7.01 -8.10 -2.40
N LEU A 92 6.62 -9.02 -3.29
CA LEU A 92 5.46 -9.89 -3.06
C LEU A 92 5.59 -10.71 -1.77
N SER A 93 6.78 -11.26 -1.50
CA SER A 93 7.02 -12.07 -0.31
C SER A 93 7.01 -11.27 1.00
N GLY A 94 7.45 -10.01 0.97
CA GLY A 94 7.57 -9.18 2.18
C GLY A 94 6.44 -8.17 2.39
N LEU A 95 5.58 -7.94 1.39
CA LEU A 95 4.51 -6.94 1.47
C LEU A 95 3.59 -7.10 2.70
N PRO A 96 3.15 -8.34 3.08
CA PRO A 96 2.37 -8.53 4.30
C PRO A 96 3.09 -8.09 5.58
N ASP A 97 4.42 -8.25 5.61
CA ASP A 97 5.23 -7.98 6.78
C ASP A 97 5.45 -6.49 6.98
N ILE A 98 5.50 -5.68 5.91
CA ILE A 98 5.73 -4.23 6.00
C ILE A 98 4.42 -3.41 6.05
N MET A 99 3.28 -4.04 6.32
CA MET A 99 1.97 -3.37 6.35
C MET A 99 1.94 -2.11 7.24
N PRO A 100 2.56 -2.07 8.43
CA PRO A 100 2.60 -0.84 9.24
C PRO A 100 3.36 0.33 8.59
N ILE A 101 4.18 0.10 7.56
CA ILE A 101 4.88 1.15 6.82
C ILE A 101 4.01 1.67 5.68
N VAL A 102 3.37 0.76 4.93
CA VAL A 102 2.52 1.12 3.77
C VAL A 102 1.09 1.51 4.16
N ALA A 103 0.62 1.12 5.34
CA ALA A 103 -0.67 1.51 5.91
C ALA A 103 -0.47 1.83 7.41
N PRO A 104 0.11 3.01 7.72
CA PRO A 104 0.68 3.28 9.03
C PRO A 104 -0.32 3.70 10.09
N THR A 105 -1.54 4.08 9.72
CA THR A 105 -2.54 4.55 10.68
C THR A 105 -3.72 3.61 10.76
N ILE A 106 -4.49 3.69 11.84
CA ILE A 106 -5.76 2.95 11.97
C ILE A 106 -6.72 3.31 10.84
N ASN A 107 -6.65 4.55 10.37
CA ASN A 107 -7.47 5.04 9.27
C ASN A 107 -7.04 4.49 7.91
N SER A 108 -5.76 4.15 7.72
CA SER A 108 -5.26 3.52 6.48
C SER A 108 -6.05 2.25 6.13
N TYR A 109 -6.40 1.44 7.12
CA TYR A 109 -7.15 0.19 6.94
C TYR A 109 -8.64 0.42 6.58
N LYS A 110 -9.19 1.61 6.81
CA LYS A 110 -10.54 1.97 6.35
C LYS A 110 -10.58 2.23 4.84
N ARG A 111 -9.42 2.47 4.20
CA ARG A 111 -9.28 2.50 2.74
C ARG A 111 -9.16 1.09 2.16
N LEU A 112 -8.49 0.17 2.85
CA LEU A 112 -8.24 -1.22 2.42
C LEU A 112 -9.47 -2.12 2.63
N VAL A 113 -10.59 -1.72 2.05
CA VAL A 113 -11.85 -2.46 2.06
C VAL A 113 -12.20 -2.92 0.65
N GLU A 114 -12.78 -4.11 0.57
CA GLU A 114 -13.36 -4.64 -0.67
C GLU A 114 -14.37 -3.61 -1.23
N ASN A 115 -14.46 -3.49 -2.56
CA ASN A 115 -15.34 -2.58 -3.32
C ASN A 115 -14.85 -1.15 -3.62
N PHE A 116 -13.67 -0.71 -3.19
CA PHE A 116 -13.16 0.65 -3.45
C PHE A 116 -11.82 0.72 -4.20
N TRP A 117 -11.52 -0.25 -5.06
CA TRP A 117 -10.31 -0.31 -5.92
C TRP A 117 -8.96 -0.39 -5.19
N ALA A 118 -8.96 -0.45 -3.85
CA ALA A 118 -7.76 -0.59 -3.04
C ALA A 118 -7.41 -2.08 -2.87
N PRO A 119 -6.17 -2.50 -3.15
CA PRO A 119 -5.78 -3.91 -3.07
C PRO A 119 -5.82 -4.43 -1.63
N VAL A 120 -6.45 -5.59 -1.41
CA VAL A 120 -6.59 -6.24 -0.09
C VAL A 120 -5.84 -7.57 0.02
N THR A 121 -5.14 -7.95 -1.03
CA THR A 121 -4.37 -9.20 -1.16
C THR A 121 -2.98 -8.91 -1.71
N VAL A 122 -2.02 -9.77 -1.41
CA VAL A 122 -0.74 -9.81 -2.12
C VAL A 122 -0.99 -10.32 -3.52
N SER A 123 -0.88 -9.45 -4.50
CA SER A 123 -1.22 -9.77 -5.89
C SER A 123 -0.41 -8.92 -6.87
N TRP A 124 -0.18 -9.46 -8.07
CA TRP A 124 0.44 -8.71 -9.15
C TRP A 124 -0.23 -8.99 -10.48
N GLY A 125 0.02 -8.12 -11.47
CA GLY A 125 -0.40 -8.38 -12.85
C GLY A 125 0.08 -7.32 -13.82
N LEU A 126 0.27 -7.69 -15.08
CA LEU A 126 0.62 -6.76 -16.16
C LEU A 126 -0.58 -5.85 -16.46
N GLU A 127 -0.39 -4.55 -16.24
CA GLU A 127 -1.43 -3.52 -16.36
C GLU A 127 -2.68 -3.74 -15.49
N HIS A 128 -2.60 -4.59 -14.45
CA HIS A 128 -3.74 -4.93 -13.61
C HIS A 128 -3.97 -3.90 -12.49
N ARG A 129 -4.98 -3.04 -12.62
CA ARG A 129 -5.27 -1.96 -11.66
C ARG A 129 -5.85 -2.45 -10.32
N ALA A 130 -6.37 -3.66 -10.26
CA ALA A 130 -6.85 -4.25 -9.01
C ALA A 130 -5.73 -4.93 -8.20
N ALA A 131 -4.56 -5.18 -8.82
CA ALA A 131 -3.46 -5.85 -8.15
C ALA A 131 -2.77 -4.94 -7.13
N SER A 132 -2.17 -5.52 -6.09
CA SER A 132 -1.34 -4.77 -5.14
C SER A 132 -0.07 -4.22 -5.77
N ILE A 133 0.49 -4.95 -6.74
CA ILE A 133 1.64 -4.53 -7.54
C ILE A 133 1.27 -4.62 -9.02
N ARG A 134 1.08 -3.47 -9.67
CA ARG A 134 0.86 -3.45 -11.11
C ARG A 134 2.21 -3.40 -11.81
N VAL A 135 2.43 -4.39 -12.68
CA VAL A 135 3.59 -4.42 -13.57
C VAL A 135 3.27 -3.58 -14.80
N ILE A 136 4.12 -2.61 -15.12
CA ILE A 136 4.02 -1.77 -16.31
C ILE A 136 5.29 -2.03 -17.12
N SER A 137 5.15 -2.71 -18.26
CA SER A 137 6.28 -3.14 -19.08
C SER A 137 5.87 -3.29 -20.55
N PRO A 138 6.81 -3.43 -21.50
CA PRO A 138 6.45 -3.74 -22.87
C PRO A 138 5.50 -4.95 -22.97
N PRO A 139 4.57 -4.95 -23.96
CA PRO A 139 4.42 -3.94 -25.01
C PRO A 139 3.57 -2.71 -24.61
N THR A 140 3.12 -2.58 -23.36
CA THR A 140 2.16 -1.52 -22.95
C THR A 140 2.84 -0.17 -22.70
N CYS A 141 4.15 -0.17 -22.47
CA CYS A 141 5.00 1.01 -22.38
C CYS A 141 6.34 0.81 -23.11
N SER A 142 7.12 1.88 -23.24
CA SER A 142 8.50 1.76 -23.71
C SER A 142 9.36 1.06 -22.66
N GLY A 143 10.43 0.37 -23.08
CA GLY A 143 11.30 -0.34 -22.14
C GLY A 143 11.88 0.57 -21.04
N LYS A 144 12.19 1.83 -21.37
CA LYS A 144 12.63 2.84 -20.40
C LYS A 144 11.58 3.13 -19.32
N GLY A 145 10.30 3.06 -19.66
CA GLY A 145 9.18 3.30 -18.75
C GLY A 145 8.76 2.08 -17.92
N THR A 146 9.54 0.98 -17.97
CA THR A 146 9.24 -0.25 -17.23
C THR A 146 9.36 -0.01 -15.74
N ARG A 147 8.30 -0.29 -14.97
CA ARG A 147 8.25 -0.02 -13.54
C ARG A 147 7.23 -0.89 -12.83
N PHE A 148 7.38 -0.99 -11.51
CA PHE A 148 6.36 -1.56 -10.64
C PHE A 148 5.61 -0.42 -9.95
N GLU A 149 4.29 -0.47 -9.99
CA GLU A 149 3.40 0.43 -9.23
C GLU A 149 2.88 -0.34 -8.00
N ILE A 150 3.34 0.05 -6.82
CA ILE A 150 2.89 -0.48 -5.53
C ILE A 150 1.67 0.35 -5.09
N ARG A 151 0.51 -0.29 -5.00
CA ARG A 151 -0.81 0.36 -4.90
C ARG A 151 -1.42 0.31 -3.49
N VAL A 152 -0.78 -0.43 -2.59
CA VAL A 152 -1.20 -0.55 -1.18
C VAL A 152 -1.12 0.80 -0.44
N PRO A 153 -0.08 1.64 -0.59
CA PRO A 153 0.04 2.81 0.25
C PRO A 153 -1.07 3.84 0.07
N GLY A 154 -1.49 4.42 1.19
CA GLY A 154 -2.37 5.60 1.24
C GLY A 154 -1.57 6.88 1.06
N ALA A 155 -2.25 8.03 0.94
CA ALA A 155 -1.57 9.33 0.92
C ALA A 155 -1.10 9.79 2.32
N ASP A 156 -1.35 8.98 3.36
CA ASP A 156 -1.00 9.23 4.76
C ASP A 156 0.32 8.57 5.18
N VAL A 157 1.07 8.03 4.23
CA VAL A 157 2.36 7.38 4.48
C VAL A 157 3.50 8.37 4.61
N ASN A 158 4.57 7.95 5.28
CA ASN A 158 5.88 8.55 5.09
C ASN A 158 6.54 7.90 3.87
N SER A 159 6.69 8.67 2.79
CA SER A 159 7.17 8.16 1.50
C SER A 159 8.60 7.63 1.56
N HIS A 160 9.47 8.24 2.38
CA HIS A 160 10.83 7.76 2.61
C HIS A 160 10.84 6.34 3.18
N TYR A 161 10.03 6.06 4.21
CA TYR A 161 9.95 4.72 4.78
C TYR A 161 9.35 3.70 3.81
N VAL A 162 8.34 4.09 3.03
CA VAL A 162 7.75 3.21 2.02
C VAL A 162 8.79 2.88 0.94
N LEU A 163 9.50 3.87 0.42
CA LEU A 163 10.52 3.65 -0.60
C LEU A 163 11.68 2.79 -0.07
N ALA A 164 12.18 3.09 1.13
CA ALA A 164 13.22 2.29 1.79
C ALA A 164 12.77 0.82 1.97
N ALA A 165 11.54 0.58 2.43
CA ALA A 165 11.01 -0.76 2.59
C ALA A 165 10.85 -1.50 1.25
N ILE A 166 10.33 -0.84 0.21
CA ILE A 166 10.19 -1.44 -1.13
C ILE A 166 11.55 -1.81 -1.71
N VAL A 167 12.55 -0.92 -1.60
CA VAL A 167 13.91 -1.17 -2.07
C VAL A 167 14.54 -2.33 -1.28
N ALA A 168 14.43 -2.34 0.04
CA ALA A 168 14.98 -3.40 0.88
C ALA A 168 14.36 -4.77 0.55
N LEU A 169 13.04 -4.85 0.42
CA LEU A 169 12.34 -6.09 0.05
C LEU A 169 12.71 -6.56 -1.36
N GLY A 170 12.71 -5.64 -2.33
CA GLY A 170 13.05 -5.98 -3.71
C GLY A 170 14.50 -6.42 -3.84
N TRP A 171 15.44 -5.71 -3.19
CA TRP A 171 16.85 -6.08 -3.22
C TRP A 171 17.12 -7.42 -2.55
N ARG A 172 16.49 -7.69 -1.40
CA ARG A 172 16.49 -9.02 -0.77
C ARG A 172 16.05 -10.11 -1.76
N GLY A 173 15.01 -9.83 -2.55
CA GLY A 173 14.54 -10.74 -3.60
C GLY A 173 15.60 -11.04 -4.63
N VAL A 174 16.33 -10.01 -5.09
CA VAL A 174 17.47 -10.12 -6.02
C VAL A 174 18.62 -10.93 -5.42
N GLU A 175 19.04 -10.63 -4.19
CA GLU A 175 20.15 -11.31 -3.52
C GLU A 175 19.86 -12.80 -3.30
N LYS A 176 18.63 -13.12 -2.89
CA LYS A 176 18.20 -14.51 -2.65
C LYS A 176 17.69 -15.22 -3.90
N LYS A 177 17.66 -14.53 -5.05
CA LYS A 177 17.11 -15.04 -6.32
C LYS A 177 15.73 -15.67 -6.15
N LEU A 178 14.83 -14.98 -5.45
CA LEU A 178 13.52 -15.51 -5.12
C LEU A 178 12.67 -15.73 -6.37
N ASP A 179 11.96 -16.84 -6.39
CA ASP A 179 10.93 -17.12 -7.39
C ASP A 179 9.63 -16.38 -7.05
N ILE A 180 8.88 -16.01 -8.09
CA ILE A 180 7.58 -15.34 -7.94
C ILE A 180 6.61 -16.29 -7.22
N PRO A 181 6.12 -15.94 -6.01
CA PRO A 181 5.43 -16.90 -5.15
C PRO A 181 3.99 -17.21 -5.58
N ILE A 182 3.40 -16.35 -6.43
CA ILE A 182 1.99 -16.44 -6.82
C ILE A 182 1.81 -16.12 -8.32
N PRO A 183 0.83 -16.74 -9.01
CA PRO A 183 0.51 -16.38 -10.39
C PRO A 183 -0.06 -14.96 -10.50
N PRO A 184 -0.02 -14.34 -11.70
CA PRO A 184 -0.64 -13.03 -11.89
C PRO A 184 -2.17 -13.13 -11.74
N LEU A 185 -2.79 -12.01 -11.39
CA LEU A 185 -4.25 -11.90 -11.43
C LEU A 185 -4.75 -12.07 -12.87
N PRO A 186 -5.82 -12.86 -13.09
CA PRO A 186 -6.45 -12.97 -14.40
C PRO A 186 -6.98 -11.62 -14.88
N LYS A 187 -6.87 -11.35 -16.18
CA LYS A 187 -7.39 -10.11 -16.78
C LYS A 187 -8.91 -10.02 -16.60
N GLY A 188 -9.38 -8.88 -16.09
CA GLY A 188 -10.81 -8.58 -15.94
C GLY A 188 -11.41 -8.96 -14.59
N GLU A 189 -10.62 -9.42 -13.63
CA GLU A 189 -11.06 -9.66 -12.26
C GLU A 189 -11.07 -8.36 -11.44
N ASP A 190 -12.09 -8.21 -10.58
CA ASP A 190 -12.15 -7.16 -9.58
C ASP A 190 -11.24 -7.49 -8.37
N VAL A 191 -10.98 -6.47 -7.53
CA VAL A 191 -10.16 -6.63 -6.32
C VAL A 191 -10.72 -7.74 -5.43
N GLY A 192 -9.89 -8.75 -5.10
CA GLY A 192 -10.26 -9.82 -4.18
C GLY A 192 -11.26 -10.84 -4.73
N GLY A 193 -11.33 -10.99 -6.06
CA GLY A 193 -12.15 -12.00 -6.73
C GLY A 193 -11.75 -13.45 -6.38
N THR A 194 -12.59 -14.41 -6.73
CA THR A 194 -12.39 -15.83 -6.39
C THR A 194 -11.15 -16.46 -7.02
N ALA A 195 -10.59 -15.84 -8.07
CA ALA A 195 -9.37 -16.29 -8.71
C ALA A 195 -8.09 -15.71 -8.07
N ASP A 196 -8.22 -14.80 -7.10
CA ASP A 196 -7.11 -14.24 -6.36
C ASP A 196 -6.53 -15.28 -5.39
N LYS A 197 -5.31 -15.75 -5.70
CA LYS A 197 -4.58 -16.73 -4.88
C LYS A 197 -3.64 -16.07 -3.88
N GLY A 198 -3.66 -14.74 -3.80
CA GLY A 198 -2.84 -13.95 -2.91
C GLY A 198 -3.20 -14.14 -1.45
N GLU A 199 -2.19 -14.08 -0.57
CA GLU A 199 -2.44 -13.92 0.85
C GLU A 199 -3.21 -12.61 1.10
N ARG A 200 -4.21 -12.65 1.98
CA ARG A 200 -4.96 -11.44 2.33
C ARG A 200 -4.14 -10.55 3.26
N LEU A 201 -4.02 -9.27 2.92
CA LEU A 201 -3.34 -8.28 3.74
C LEU A 201 -4.12 -8.03 5.05
N ALA A 202 -3.40 -7.58 6.08
CA ALA A 202 -3.96 -7.29 7.39
C ALA A 202 -5.17 -6.33 7.30
N LYS A 203 -6.24 -6.63 8.04
CA LYS A 203 -7.49 -5.84 8.02
C LYS A 203 -7.47 -4.64 8.97
N ASN A 204 -6.49 -4.56 9.84
CA ASN A 204 -6.36 -3.52 10.86
C ASN A 204 -4.87 -3.38 11.24
N LEU A 205 -4.55 -2.25 11.90
CA LEU A 205 -3.18 -1.93 12.32
C LEU A 205 -2.64 -2.93 13.35
N LYS A 206 -3.51 -3.49 14.20
CA LYS A 206 -3.11 -4.44 15.26
C LYS A 206 -2.53 -5.72 14.69
N ASP A 207 -3.23 -6.34 13.75
CA ASP A 207 -2.77 -7.56 13.06
C ASP A 207 -1.52 -7.27 12.23
N ALA A 208 -1.45 -6.10 11.59
CA ALA A 208 -0.28 -5.67 10.81
C ALA A 208 0.97 -5.51 11.69
N VAL A 209 0.84 -4.89 12.86
CA VAL A 209 1.96 -4.69 13.80
C VAL A 209 2.39 -6.01 14.43
N ALA A 210 1.44 -6.87 14.79
CA ALA A 210 1.75 -8.20 15.31
C ALA A 210 2.57 -9.02 14.30
N ARG A 211 2.25 -8.92 13.00
CA ARG A 211 3.04 -9.55 11.93
C ARG A 211 4.40 -8.88 11.74
N PHE A 212 4.43 -7.55 11.59
CA PHE A 212 5.66 -6.77 11.37
C PHE A 212 6.73 -7.04 12.44
N THR A 213 6.31 -7.12 13.71
CA THR A 213 7.18 -7.36 14.87
C THR A 213 7.40 -8.84 15.18
N ALA A 214 6.78 -9.78 14.45
CA ALA A 214 7.02 -11.20 14.66
C ALA A 214 8.50 -11.54 14.43
N LYS A 215 9.03 -12.52 15.16
CA LYS A 215 10.44 -12.94 15.04
C LYS A 215 10.81 -13.37 13.61
N GLU A 216 9.89 -14.03 12.93
CA GLU A 216 10.08 -14.55 11.56
C GLU A 216 9.68 -13.55 10.47
N SER A 217 9.35 -12.31 10.84
CA SER A 217 8.94 -11.26 9.91
C SER A 217 10.06 -10.93 8.91
N VAL A 218 9.74 -10.90 7.61
CA VAL A 218 10.69 -10.44 6.59
C VAL A 218 11.13 -9.00 6.83
N ALA A 219 10.31 -8.19 7.52
CA ALA A 219 10.68 -6.82 7.87
C ALA A 219 11.92 -6.76 8.77
N ARG A 220 12.11 -7.73 9.68
CA ARG A 220 13.32 -7.80 10.52
C ARG A 220 14.57 -8.08 9.71
N GLU A 221 14.45 -9.00 8.76
CA GLU A 221 15.53 -9.32 7.83
C GLU A 221 15.89 -8.11 6.94
N ALA A 222 14.88 -7.39 6.46
CA ALA A 222 15.07 -6.32 5.48
C ALA A 222 15.43 -4.95 6.10
N LEU A 223 14.94 -4.65 7.30
CA LEU A 223 15.04 -3.32 7.92
C LEU A 223 15.80 -3.32 9.26
N GLY A 224 16.06 -4.50 9.82
CA GLY A 224 16.74 -4.66 11.11
C GLY A 224 15.79 -4.61 12.31
N ASP A 225 16.17 -5.32 13.37
CA ASP A 225 15.37 -5.49 14.58
C ASP A 225 15.08 -4.16 15.30
N ASP A 226 16.09 -3.31 15.47
CA ASP A 226 15.95 -2.03 16.19
C ASP A 226 14.89 -1.12 15.55
N PHE A 227 14.88 -1.04 14.21
CA PHE A 227 13.88 -0.25 13.49
C PHE A 227 12.49 -0.86 13.63
N VAL A 228 12.37 -2.18 13.44
CA VAL A 228 11.10 -2.90 13.54
C VAL A 228 10.48 -2.75 14.94
N ASP A 229 11.29 -2.90 15.99
CA ASP A 229 10.82 -2.78 17.37
C ASP A 229 10.40 -1.34 17.69
N HIS A 230 11.23 -0.37 17.32
CA HIS A 230 10.93 1.04 17.57
C HIS A 230 9.69 1.50 16.81
N PHE A 231 9.65 1.28 15.49
CA PHE A 231 8.54 1.69 14.65
C PHE A 231 7.25 0.95 15.02
N GLY A 232 7.32 -0.35 15.28
CA GLY A 232 6.22 -1.16 15.77
C GLY A 232 5.64 -0.61 17.07
N GLY A 233 6.49 -0.27 18.04
CA GLY A 233 6.06 0.32 19.31
C GLY A 233 5.29 1.65 19.16
N THR A 234 5.64 2.48 18.16
CA THR A 234 4.87 3.72 17.88
C THR A 234 3.45 3.41 17.39
N ARG A 235 3.28 2.34 16.62
CA ARG A 235 1.97 1.89 16.11
C ARG A 235 1.15 1.21 17.19
N GLU A 236 1.78 0.42 18.07
CA GLU A 236 1.13 -0.12 19.26
C GLU A 236 0.58 0.97 20.17
N HIS A 237 1.30 2.09 20.30
CA HIS A 237 0.81 3.24 21.06
C HIS A 237 -0.46 3.85 20.44
N GLU A 238 -0.50 4.04 19.12
CA GLU A 238 -1.69 4.50 18.41
C GLU A 238 -2.88 3.54 18.61
N ILE A 239 -2.63 2.22 18.51
CA ILE A 239 -3.64 1.19 18.76
C ILE A 239 -4.23 1.33 20.16
N ARG A 240 -3.39 1.50 21.20
CA ARG A 240 -3.86 1.69 22.58
C ARG A 240 -4.77 2.92 22.72
N LEU A 241 -4.34 4.06 22.17
CA LEU A 241 -5.13 5.30 22.21
C LEU A 241 -6.50 5.14 21.52
N TRP A 242 -6.55 4.40 20.41
CA TRP A 242 -7.80 4.13 19.71
C TRP A 242 -8.71 3.15 20.44
N GLU A 243 -8.16 2.11 21.07
CA GLU A 243 -8.94 1.15 21.86
C GLU A 243 -9.58 1.81 23.09
N GLU A 244 -8.96 2.86 23.64
CA GLU A 244 -9.51 3.67 24.74
C GLU A 244 -10.56 4.71 24.28
N ALA A 245 -10.60 5.04 22.99
CA ALA A 245 -11.44 6.10 22.46
C ALA A 245 -12.93 5.67 22.32
N VAL A 246 -13.82 6.39 23.00
CA VAL A 246 -15.27 6.28 22.78
C VAL A 246 -15.68 7.24 21.65
N THR A 247 -15.95 6.67 20.48
CA THR A 247 -16.38 7.44 19.30
C THR A 247 -17.89 7.68 19.27
N ASP A 248 -18.33 8.69 18.51
CA ASP A 248 -19.75 8.99 18.27
C ASP A 248 -20.54 7.78 17.76
N TRP A 249 -19.88 6.84 17.08
CA TRP A 249 -20.49 5.59 16.65
C TRP A 249 -21.08 4.80 17.83
N TYR A 250 -20.33 4.65 18.94
CA TYR A 250 -20.81 3.93 20.12
C TYR A 250 -21.94 4.65 20.81
N VAL A 251 -21.88 5.98 20.86
CA VAL A 251 -22.93 6.82 21.44
C VAL A 251 -24.21 6.64 20.63
N LEU A 252 -24.17 6.90 19.32
CA LEU A 252 -25.32 6.76 18.43
C LEU A 252 -25.88 5.33 18.39
N PHE A 253 -25.02 4.32 18.35
CA PHE A 253 -25.43 2.92 18.36
C PHE A 253 -26.12 2.53 19.67
N ASN A 254 -25.58 2.91 20.82
CA ASN A 254 -26.20 2.62 22.12
C ASN A 254 -27.51 3.37 22.31
N PHE A 255 -27.59 4.65 21.92
CA PHE A 255 -28.86 5.38 21.91
C PHE A 255 -29.90 4.63 21.08
N PHE A 256 -29.53 4.17 19.88
CA PHE A 256 -30.44 3.38 19.05
C PHE A 256 -30.85 2.06 19.72
N VAL A 257 -29.92 1.24 20.23
CA VAL A 257 -30.26 -0.07 20.83
C VAL A 257 -31.16 0.09 22.06
N PHE A 258 -30.81 0.98 22.99
CA PHE A 258 -31.53 1.09 24.27
C PHE A 258 -32.82 1.90 24.17
N PHE A 259 -32.88 2.98 23.38
CA PHE A 259 -34.14 3.72 23.22
C PHE A 259 -35.15 2.96 22.36
N THR A 260 -34.72 2.23 21.32
CA THR A 260 -35.65 1.43 20.52
C THR A 260 -36.19 0.24 21.32
N ALA A 261 -35.36 -0.39 22.15
CA ALA A 261 -35.81 -1.43 23.09
C ALA A 261 -36.78 -0.89 24.15
N ALA A 262 -36.54 0.32 24.69
CA ALA A 262 -37.45 0.97 25.64
C ALA A 262 -38.78 1.39 25.00
N PHE A 263 -38.78 1.84 23.74
CA PHE A 263 -40.00 2.18 23.00
C PHE A 263 -40.85 0.95 22.66
N LEU A 264 -40.21 -0.16 22.26
CA LEU A 264 -40.91 -1.42 22.01
C LEU A 264 -41.47 -2.05 23.29
N ALA A 265 -40.78 -1.89 24.42
CA ALA A 265 -41.23 -2.39 25.73
C ALA A 265 -42.34 -1.54 26.38
N SER A 266 -42.51 -0.28 25.97
CA SER A 266 -43.51 0.64 26.56
C SER A 266 -44.87 0.63 25.87
N GLY A 267 -45.05 -0.15 24.80
CA GLY A 267 -46.36 -0.33 24.14
C GLY A 267 -46.92 0.92 23.44
N VAL A 268 -46.08 1.92 23.16
CA VAL A 268 -46.50 3.16 22.51
C VAL A 268 -46.50 2.99 20.99
N THR A 269 -47.69 2.86 20.40
CA THR A 269 -47.89 2.83 18.95
C THR A 269 -47.94 4.26 18.39
N ILE A 270 -47.01 4.60 17.49
CA ILE A 270 -47.10 5.86 16.72
C ILE A 270 -48.17 5.68 15.66
N LYS A 271 -49.30 6.40 15.78
CA LYS A 271 -50.24 6.60 14.67
C LYS A 271 -49.76 7.80 13.85
N SER A 272 -49.40 7.54 12.59
CA SER A 272 -49.19 8.61 11.60
C SER A 272 -50.55 9.23 11.22
N GLY A 273 -50.67 10.54 11.40
CA GLY A 273 -51.69 11.38 10.78
C GLY A 273 -51.09 12.17 9.63
#